data_AF-A0AAW7Y9N0-F1
#
_entry.id   AF-A0AAW7Y9N0-F1
#
_cell.length_a   1.000
_cell.length_b   1.000
_cell.length_c   1.000
_cell.angle_alpha   90.00
_cell.angle_beta   90.00
_cell.angle_gamma   90.00
#
_symmetry.space_group_name_H-M   'P 1'
#
loop_
_entity.id
_entity.type
_entity.pdbx_description
1 polymer ?
#
loop_
_entity_poly.entity_id
_entity_poly.type
_entity_poly.pdbx_seq_one_letter_code
_entity_poly.pdbx_strand_id
1 'polypeptide(L)'
;MENKDVIEAVNTLIEVIRVAKEQPDAAVVAAQYTVYGMLGVAFITLLGQLISTRLLLKSEMRKAITQVSAEREAEFNIAWTKSVQGLVTDLLVYTDPEIPQPEDCKRNIVRCAHSLNLLLNQNNPKHKELDIAATTLALRCNGWAETDTVLNLHDRVISAAREVIYQPQI
;
A
#
# COMPACT_ATOMS: atom_id res chain seq x y z
N MET A 1 25.39 56.55 13.06
CA MET A 1 24.36 56.26 14.08
C MET A 1 24.80 55.14 15.03
N GLU A 2 26.02 54.59 14.90
CA GLU A 2 26.53 53.45 15.69
C GLU A 2 27.13 53.81 17.07
N ASN A 3 27.61 55.04 17.29
CA ASN A 3 28.31 55.36 18.55
C ASN A 3 27.37 55.51 19.76
N LYS A 4 26.07 55.78 19.56
CA LYS A 4 25.13 55.94 20.69
C LYS A 4 24.81 54.60 21.33
N ASP A 5 24.55 53.58 20.51
CA ASP A 5 24.19 52.25 20.99
C ASP A 5 25.37 51.55 21.67
N VAL A 6 26.60 51.79 21.21
CA VAL A 6 27.81 51.28 21.85
C VAL A 6 28.06 51.96 23.20
N ILE A 7 27.84 53.28 23.29
CA ILE A 7 27.97 54.02 24.56
C ILE A 7 26.87 53.60 25.55
N GLU A 8 25.67 53.32 25.08
CA GLU A 8 24.55 52.85 25.91
C GLU A 8 24.76 51.40 26.37
N ALA A 9 25.30 50.53 25.52
CA ALA A 9 25.72 49.17 25.88
C ALA A 9 26.87 49.16 26.91
N VAL A 10 27.84 50.07 26.78
CA VAL A 10 28.93 50.22 27.74
C VAL A 10 28.42 50.79 29.07
N ASN A 11 27.51 51.77 29.05
CA ASN A 11 26.92 52.33 30.26
C ASN A 11 26.05 51.31 31.00
N THR A 12 25.27 50.50 30.29
CA THR A 12 24.48 49.41 30.90
C THR A 12 25.37 48.31 31.46
N LEU A 13 26.47 47.95 30.79
CA LEU A 13 27.48 47.04 31.34
C LEU A 13 28.13 47.61 32.61
N ILE A 14 28.48 48.90 32.62
CA ILE A 14 29.04 49.59 33.79
C ILE A 14 28.04 49.62 34.95
N GLU A 15 26.75 49.87 34.65
CA GLU A 15 25.69 49.90 35.65
C GLU A 15 25.42 48.50 36.23
N VAL A 16 25.41 47.46 35.40
CA VAL A 16 25.31 46.06 35.85
C VAL A 16 26.52 45.66 36.69
N ILE A 17 27.74 46.07 36.31
CA ILE A 17 28.95 45.81 37.10
C ILE A 17 28.93 46.58 38.42
N ARG A 18 28.38 47.80 38.43
CA ARG A 18 28.24 48.62 39.64
C ARG A 18 27.21 48.03 40.60
N VAL A 19 26.06 47.58 40.09
CA VAL A 19 25.04 46.86 40.86
C VAL A 19 25.59 45.51 41.37
N ALA A 20 26.40 44.81 40.58
CA ALA A 20 27.08 43.58 41.01
C ALA A 20 28.16 43.83 42.08
N LYS A 21 28.71 45.06 42.16
CA LYS A 21 29.71 45.45 43.16
C LYS A 21 29.09 46.00 44.44
N GLU A 22 27.93 46.66 44.37
CA GLU A 22 27.24 47.27 45.52
C GLU A 22 26.23 46.31 46.20
N GLN A 23 25.71 45.30 45.49
CA GLN A 23 24.92 44.20 46.05
C GLN A 23 25.31 42.86 45.40
N PRO A 24 26.41 42.23 45.85
CA PRO A 24 26.96 41.02 45.23
C PRO A 24 25.96 39.85 45.23
N ASP A 25 25.03 39.82 46.20
CA ASP A 25 24.02 38.77 46.24
C ASP A 25 22.93 38.96 45.19
N ALA A 26 22.44 40.18 44.94
CA ALA A 26 21.27 40.38 44.08
C ALA A 26 21.54 40.10 42.59
N ALA A 27 22.70 40.55 42.08
CA ALA A 27 23.08 40.35 40.67
C ALA A 27 23.47 38.89 40.37
N VAL A 28 24.15 38.22 41.30
CA VAL A 28 24.52 36.80 41.17
C VAL A 28 23.30 35.91 41.27
N VAL A 29 22.37 36.22 42.18
CA VAL A 29 21.08 35.53 42.31
C VAL A 29 20.22 35.72 41.06
N ALA A 30 20.15 36.94 40.51
CA ALA A 30 19.45 37.20 39.25
C ALA A 30 20.06 36.39 38.09
N ALA A 31 21.39 36.38 37.95
CA ALA A 31 22.07 35.60 36.91
C ALA A 31 21.82 34.08 37.03
N GLN A 32 21.79 33.55 38.26
CA GLN A 32 21.42 32.15 38.51
C GLN A 32 19.98 31.86 38.04
N TYR A 33 19.01 32.70 38.38
CA TYR A 33 17.63 32.52 37.93
C TYR A 33 17.48 32.58 36.40
N THR A 34 18.25 33.43 35.71
CA THR A 34 18.23 33.50 34.24
C THR A 34 18.78 32.22 33.60
N VAL A 35 19.88 31.67 34.14
CA VAL A 35 20.47 30.42 33.66
C VAL A 35 19.53 29.24 33.93
N TYR A 36 18.92 29.17 35.12
CA TYR A 36 17.91 28.15 35.43
C TYR A 36 16.67 28.28 34.54
N GLY A 37 16.21 29.49 34.26
CA GLY A 37 15.11 29.75 33.34
C GLY A 37 15.43 29.28 31.91
N MET A 38 16.63 29.60 31.42
CA MET A 38 17.07 29.21 30.07
C MET A 38 17.24 27.68 29.94
N LEU A 39 17.79 27.02 30.97
CA LEU A 39 17.85 25.56 31.06
C LEU A 39 16.44 24.93 31.08
N GLY A 40 15.50 25.52 31.81
CA GLY A 40 14.11 25.07 31.85
C GLY A 40 13.43 25.14 30.48
N VAL A 41 13.57 26.27 29.78
CA VAL A 41 13.01 26.43 28.42
C VAL A 41 13.69 25.47 27.44
N ALA A 42 15.01 25.31 27.50
CA ALA A 42 15.74 24.38 26.65
C ALA A 42 15.26 22.94 26.85
N PHE A 43 15.06 22.51 28.11
CA PHE A 43 14.59 21.17 28.44
C PHE A 43 13.16 20.90 27.94
N ILE A 44 12.24 21.85 28.15
CA ILE A 44 10.85 21.75 27.67
C ILE A 44 10.81 21.70 26.14
N THR A 45 11.63 22.53 25.49
CA THR A 45 11.73 22.56 24.02
C THR A 45 12.23 21.23 23.47
N LEU A 46 13.24 20.63 24.10
CA LEU A 46 13.79 19.33 23.71
C LEU A 46 12.75 18.22 23.86
N LEU A 47 12.00 18.20 24.97
CA LEU A 47 10.90 17.26 25.17
C LEU A 47 9.78 17.45 24.14
N GLY A 48 9.40 18.69 23.86
CA GLY A 48 8.38 19.02 22.85
C GLY A 48 8.80 18.58 21.44
N GLN A 49 10.06 18.82 21.07
CA GLN A 49 10.63 18.35 19.81
C GLN A 49 10.68 16.82 19.74
N LEU A 50 11.05 16.14 20.82
CA LEU A 50 11.14 14.68 20.86
C LEU A 50 9.77 14.01 20.71
N ILE A 51 8.74 14.55 21.38
CA ILE A 51 7.35 14.08 21.24
C ILE A 51 6.84 14.32 19.81
N SER A 52 7.00 15.55 19.30
CA SER A 52 6.52 15.92 17.97
C SER A 52 7.19 15.08 16.87
N THR A 53 8.50 14.87 16.96
CA THR A 53 9.27 14.07 16.02
C THR A 53 8.83 12.60 16.04
N ARG A 54 8.58 12.03 17.23
CA ARG A 54 8.07 10.65 17.35
C ARG A 54 6.65 10.49 16.79
N LEU A 55 5.79 11.47 16.99
CA LEU A 55 4.42 11.46 16.43
C LEU A 55 4.44 11.58 14.91
N LEU A 56 5.26 12.49 14.37
CA LEU A 56 5.45 12.65 12.93
C LEU A 56 5.98 11.37 12.29
N LEU A 57 7.08 10.81 12.81
CA LEU A 57 7.65 9.54 12.34
C LEU A 57 6.62 8.40 12.37
N LYS A 58 5.85 8.26 13.45
CA LYS A 58 4.81 7.23 13.55
C LYS A 58 3.69 7.43 12.52
N SER A 59 3.33 8.68 12.24
CA SER A 59 2.29 9.02 11.26
C SER A 59 2.76 8.77 9.82
N GLU A 60 4.01 9.13 9.51
CA GLU A 60 4.60 8.90 8.19
C GLU A 60 4.85 7.42 7.92
N MET A 61 5.35 6.68 8.91
CA MET A 61 5.50 5.23 8.78
C MET A 61 4.16 4.52 8.58
N ARG A 62 3.10 4.95 9.26
CA ARG A 62 1.76 4.40 9.02
C ARG A 62 1.30 4.68 7.59
N LYS A 63 1.47 5.90 7.10
CA LYS A 63 1.14 6.27 5.71
C LYS A 63 1.92 5.43 4.70
N ALA A 64 3.23 5.30 4.91
CA ALA A 64 4.09 4.49 4.06
C ALA A 64 3.65 3.02 4.05
N ILE A 65 3.37 2.43 5.21
CA ILE A 65 2.86 1.05 5.30
C ILE A 65 1.52 0.90 4.57
N THR A 66 0.59 1.84 4.74
CA THR A 66 -0.70 1.78 4.05
C THR A 66 -0.57 1.91 2.53
N GLN A 67 0.34 2.75 2.05
CA GLN A 67 0.61 2.90 0.63
C GLN A 67 1.26 1.63 0.07
N VAL A 68 2.29 1.11 0.73
CA VAL A 68 2.94 -0.15 0.34
C VAL A 68 1.96 -1.32 0.35
N SER A 69 1.04 -1.39 1.32
CA SER A 69 0.02 -2.44 1.34
C SER A 69 -0.98 -2.28 0.20
N ALA A 70 -1.39 -1.05 -0.13
CA ALA A 70 -2.30 -0.78 -1.23
C ALA A 70 -1.65 -1.07 -2.59
N GLU A 71 -0.37 -0.71 -2.77
CA GLU A 71 0.40 -1.03 -3.97
C GLU A 71 0.57 -2.54 -4.14
N ARG A 72 0.94 -3.27 -3.07
CA ARG A 72 1.03 -4.74 -3.13
C ARG A 72 -0.29 -5.41 -3.46
N GLU A 73 -1.39 -4.91 -2.88
CA GLU A 73 -2.73 -5.44 -3.16
C GLU A 73 -3.12 -5.18 -4.63
N ALA A 74 -2.81 -4.00 -5.16
CA ALA A 74 -3.03 -3.68 -6.57
C ALA A 74 -2.17 -4.56 -7.49
N GLU A 75 -0.88 -4.73 -7.19
CA GLU A 75 0.02 -5.61 -7.93
C GLU A 75 -0.46 -7.07 -7.91
N PHE A 76 -0.89 -7.56 -6.75
CA PHE A 76 -1.46 -8.89 -6.61
C PHE A 76 -2.72 -9.06 -7.46
N ASN A 77 -3.63 -8.08 -7.41
CA ASN A 77 -4.87 -8.12 -8.20
C ASN A 77 -4.59 -8.08 -9.71
N ILE A 78 -3.61 -7.28 -10.15
CA ILE A 78 -3.18 -7.25 -11.56
C ILE A 78 -2.58 -8.60 -11.97
N ALA A 79 -1.69 -9.17 -11.15
CA ALA A 79 -1.06 -10.46 -11.42
C ALA A 79 -2.09 -11.60 -11.44
N TRP A 80 -3.04 -11.59 -10.50
CA TRP A 80 -4.15 -12.53 -10.44
C TRP A 80 -5.02 -12.43 -11.70
N THR A 81 -5.42 -11.20 -12.07
CA THR A 81 -6.26 -10.96 -13.26
C THR A 81 -5.57 -11.44 -14.53
N LYS A 82 -4.28 -11.13 -14.69
CA LYS A 82 -3.47 -11.58 -15.83
C LYS A 82 -3.37 -13.11 -15.88
N SER A 83 -3.26 -13.77 -14.73
CA SER A 83 -3.19 -15.23 -14.64
C SER A 83 -4.52 -15.88 -15.03
N VAL A 84 -5.65 -15.35 -14.53
CA VAL A 84 -7.00 -15.82 -14.89
C VAL A 84 -7.24 -15.62 -16.38
N GLN A 85 -6.93 -14.44 -16.92
CA GLN A 85 -7.06 -14.15 -18.36
C GLN A 85 -6.21 -15.10 -19.21
N GLY A 86 -4.96 -15.35 -18.80
CA GLY A 86 -4.08 -16.29 -19.49
C GLY A 86 -4.66 -17.70 -19.52
N LEU A 87 -5.09 -18.22 -18.36
CA LEU A 87 -5.66 -19.56 -18.25
C LEU A 87 -6.97 -19.73 -19.03
N VAL A 88 -7.85 -18.71 -19.03
CA VAL A 88 -9.07 -18.73 -19.84
C VAL A 88 -8.73 -18.72 -21.34
N THR A 89 -7.76 -17.90 -21.74
CA THR A 89 -7.32 -17.83 -23.15
C THR A 89 -6.72 -19.16 -23.59
N ASP A 90 -5.83 -19.74 -22.79
CA ASP A 90 -5.22 -21.05 -23.04
C ASP A 90 -6.30 -22.13 -23.12
N LEU A 91 -7.28 -22.12 -22.20
CA LEU A 91 -8.39 -23.06 -22.22
C LEU A 91 -9.21 -22.96 -23.53
N LEU A 92 -9.50 -21.75 -24.00
CA LEU A 92 -10.22 -21.53 -25.26
C LEU A 92 -9.40 -22.02 -26.46
N VAL A 93 -8.10 -21.69 -26.52
CA VAL A 93 -7.19 -22.13 -27.59
C VAL A 93 -7.09 -23.65 -27.65
N TYR A 94 -6.95 -24.31 -26.50
CA TYR A 94 -6.87 -25.77 -26.44
C TYR A 94 -8.21 -26.46 -26.73
N THR A 95 -9.33 -25.75 -26.66
CA THR A 95 -10.66 -26.34 -26.92
C THR A 95 -11.24 -25.92 -28.26
N ASP A 96 -10.55 -25.06 -29.00
CA ASP A 96 -10.95 -24.60 -30.33
C ASP A 96 -10.87 -25.76 -31.35
N PRO A 97 -11.97 -26.06 -32.07
CA PRO A 97 -11.98 -27.08 -33.11
C PRO A 97 -11.27 -26.66 -34.41
N GLU A 98 -11.06 -25.36 -34.64
CA GLU A 98 -10.40 -24.83 -35.84
C GLU A 98 -8.87 -24.79 -35.70
N ILE A 99 -8.35 -24.93 -34.47
CA ILE A 99 -6.91 -24.91 -34.18
C ILE A 99 -6.36 -26.33 -34.19
N PRO A 100 -5.24 -26.60 -34.90
CA PRO A 100 -4.56 -27.89 -34.83
C PRO A 100 -4.12 -28.20 -33.40
N GLN A 101 -4.70 -29.24 -32.80
CA GLN A 101 -4.44 -29.55 -31.39
C GLN A 101 -3.15 -30.36 -31.23
N PRO A 102 -2.22 -29.94 -30.36
CA PRO A 102 -1.03 -30.72 -30.04
C PRO A 102 -1.39 -32.01 -29.27
N GLU A 103 -0.53 -33.02 -29.27
CA GLU A 103 -0.83 -34.33 -28.64
C GLU A 103 -1.18 -34.23 -27.14
N ASP A 104 -0.63 -33.23 -26.43
CA ASP A 104 -0.89 -32.98 -25.00
C ASP A 104 -2.17 -32.16 -24.72
N CYS A 105 -2.99 -31.88 -25.72
CA CYS A 105 -4.09 -30.92 -25.59
C CYS A 105 -5.07 -31.27 -24.46
N LYS A 106 -5.48 -32.54 -24.35
CA LYS A 106 -6.39 -33.01 -23.28
C LYS A 106 -5.84 -32.77 -21.87
N ARG A 107 -4.53 -33.01 -21.68
CA ARG A 107 -3.85 -32.78 -20.39
C ARG A 107 -3.82 -31.29 -20.06
N ASN A 108 -3.57 -30.44 -21.06
CA ASN A 108 -3.52 -28.99 -20.88
C ASN A 108 -4.90 -28.40 -20.59
N ILE A 109 -5.97 -28.90 -21.22
CA ILE A 109 -7.36 -28.53 -20.90
C ILE A 109 -7.67 -28.78 -19.42
N VAL A 110 -7.37 -29.99 -18.93
CA VAL A 110 -7.60 -30.35 -17.53
C VAL A 110 -6.75 -29.49 -16.59
N ARG A 111 -5.49 -29.23 -16.96
CA ARG A 111 -4.60 -28.36 -16.19
C ARG A 111 -5.16 -26.94 -16.09
N CYS A 112 -5.61 -26.34 -17.20
CA CYS A 112 -6.17 -25.00 -17.22
C CYS A 112 -7.44 -24.91 -16.36
N ALA A 113 -8.37 -25.87 -16.51
CA ALA A 113 -9.58 -25.92 -15.69
C ALA A 113 -9.26 -26.08 -14.19
N HIS A 114 -8.33 -26.95 -13.84
CA HIS A 114 -7.93 -27.12 -12.44
C HIS A 114 -7.21 -25.89 -11.86
N SER A 115 -6.30 -25.28 -12.63
CA SER A 115 -5.62 -24.05 -12.22
C SER A 115 -6.60 -22.88 -12.04
N LEU A 116 -7.64 -22.79 -12.88
CA LEU A 116 -8.72 -21.82 -12.69
C LEU A 116 -9.48 -22.10 -11.39
N ASN A 117 -9.84 -23.34 -11.11
CA ASN A 117 -10.54 -23.69 -9.86
C ASN A 117 -9.75 -23.28 -8.60
N LEU A 118 -8.42 -23.43 -8.61
CA LEU A 118 -7.55 -23.03 -7.51
C LEU A 118 -7.46 -21.50 -7.34
N LEU A 119 -7.57 -20.73 -8.42
CA LEU A 119 -7.48 -19.26 -8.39
C LEU A 119 -8.82 -18.59 -8.09
N LEU A 120 -9.94 -19.30 -8.30
CA LEU A 120 -11.28 -18.75 -8.16
C LEU A 120 -11.84 -18.99 -6.76
N ASN A 121 -12.41 -17.94 -6.17
CA ASN A 121 -13.09 -18.04 -4.88
C ASN A 121 -14.49 -18.62 -5.05
N GLN A 122 -14.69 -19.86 -4.62
CA GLN A 122 -15.97 -20.60 -4.74
C GLN A 122 -17.13 -19.98 -3.95
N ASN A 123 -16.84 -19.06 -3.02
CA ASN A 123 -17.86 -18.32 -2.27
C ASN A 123 -18.40 -17.10 -3.04
N ASN A 124 -17.73 -16.65 -4.11
CA ASN A 124 -18.22 -15.58 -4.97
C ASN A 124 -19.05 -16.20 -6.12
N PRO A 125 -20.33 -15.83 -6.30
CA PRO A 125 -21.19 -16.42 -7.32
C PRO A 125 -20.63 -16.27 -8.74
N LYS A 126 -19.97 -15.15 -9.06
CA LYS A 126 -19.38 -14.91 -10.39
C LYS A 126 -18.18 -15.80 -10.67
N HIS A 127 -17.34 -16.01 -9.64
CA HIS A 127 -16.18 -16.89 -9.75
C HIS A 127 -16.61 -18.35 -9.86
N LYS A 128 -17.66 -18.74 -9.13
CA LYS A 128 -18.28 -20.06 -9.25
C LYS A 128 -18.87 -20.29 -10.63
N GLU A 129 -19.50 -19.28 -11.23
CA GLU A 129 -20.04 -19.38 -12.59
C GLU A 129 -18.94 -19.60 -13.64
N LEU A 130 -17.82 -18.89 -13.52
CA LEU A 130 -16.64 -19.11 -14.37
C LEU A 130 -16.05 -20.51 -14.19
N ASP A 131 -15.94 -20.99 -12.95
CA ASP A 131 -15.43 -22.34 -12.64
C ASP A 131 -16.33 -23.43 -13.25
N ILE A 132 -17.65 -23.28 -13.12
CA ILE A 132 -18.62 -24.20 -13.73
C ILE A 132 -18.51 -24.17 -15.25
N ALA A 133 -18.42 -22.99 -15.86
CA ALA A 133 -18.30 -22.85 -17.31
C ALA A 133 -17.01 -23.50 -17.83
N ALA A 134 -15.86 -23.21 -17.20
CA ALA A 134 -14.56 -23.77 -17.55
C ALA A 134 -14.52 -25.29 -17.37
N THR A 135 -15.08 -25.80 -16.26
CA THR A 135 -15.16 -27.23 -16.00
C THR A 135 -16.08 -27.93 -17.00
N THR A 136 -17.23 -27.34 -17.33
CA THR A 136 -18.17 -27.91 -18.31
C THR A 136 -17.54 -28.00 -19.69
N LEU A 137 -16.79 -26.99 -20.10
CA LEU A 137 -16.03 -26.98 -21.35
C LEU A 137 -14.96 -28.08 -21.34
N ALA A 138 -14.19 -28.20 -20.26
CA ALA A 138 -13.17 -29.24 -20.12
C ALA A 138 -13.74 -30.67 -20.15
N LEU A 139 -14.88 -30.90 -19.48
CA LEU A 139 -15.57 -32.19 -19.50
C LEU A 139 -16.08 -32.55 -20.90
N ARG A 140 -16.61 -31.57 -21.63
CA ARG A 140 -17.11 -31.76 -23.00
C ARG A 140 -15.98 -32.14 -23.96
N CYS A 141 -14.88 -31.39 -23.95
CA CYS A 141 -13.75 -31.62 -24.87
C CYS A 141 -12.99 -32.91 -24.56
N ASN A 142 -13.05 -33.42 -23.32
CA ASN A 142 -12.52 -34.74 -22.98
C ASN A 142 -13.47 -35.90 -23.29
N GLY A 143 -14.68 -35.62 -23.77
CA GLY A 143 -15.69 -36.64 -24.09
C GLY A 143 -16.35 -37.27 -22.86
N TRP A 144 -16.27 -36.61 -21.69
CA TRP A 144 -16.84 -37.09 -20.44
C TRP A 144 -18.28 -36.62 -20.21
N ALA A 145 -18.76 -35.67 -21.02
CA ALA A 145 -20.14 -35.22 -20.98
C ALA A 145 -20.64 -34.84 -22.38
N GLU A 146 -21.88 -35.21 -22.72
CA GLU A 146 -22.62 -34.69 -23.86
C GLU A 146 -23.42 -33.47 -23.40
N THR A 147 -22.74 -32.34 -23.33
CA THR A 147 -23.34 -31.03 -23.08
C THR A 147 -23.43 -30.24 -24.40
N ASP A 148 -23.80 -28.97 -24.27
CA ASP A 148 -23.94 -27.95 -25.31
C ASP A 148 -22.78 -27.92 -26.35
N THR A 149 -22.98 -27.19 -27.45
CA THR A 149 -21.93 -27.06 -28.48
C THR A 149 -20.68 -26.38 -27.91
N VAL A 150 -19.49 -26.74 -28.41
CA VAL A 150 -18.20 -26.19 -27.94
C VAL A 150 -18.20 -24.66 -28.01
N LEU A 151 -18.76 -24.09 -29.09
CA LEU A 151 -18.87 -22.64 -29.29
C LEU A 151 -19.80 -21.97 -28.29
N ASN A 152 -20.94 -22.58 -27.95
CA ASN A 152 -21.82 -22.06 -26.89
C ASN A 152 -21.13 -22.10 -25.53
N LEU A 153 -20.32 -23.15 -25.27
CA LEU A 153 -19.53 -23.24 -24.04
C LEU A 153 -18.40 -22.21 -24.01
N HIS A 154 -17.77 -21.90 -25.15
CA HIS A 154 -16.81 -20.81 -25.28
C HIS A 154 -17.43 -19.46 -24.94
N ASP A 155 -18.60 -19.15 -25.50
CA ASP A 155 -19.30 -17.88 -25.22
C ASP A 155 -19.65 -17.72 -23.74
N ARG A 156 -20.10 -18.81 -23.10
CA ARG A 156 -20.36 -18.84 -21.65
C ARG A 156 -19.09 -18.61 -20.82
N VAL A 157 -17.97 -19.22 -21.20
CA VAL A 157 -16.67 -19.00 -20.54
C VAL A 157 -16.21 -17.56 -20.71
N ILE A 158 -16.33 -16.98 -21.91
CA ILE A 158 -15.94 -15.59 -22.21
C ILE A 158 -16.81 -14.61 -21.41
N SER A 159 -18.12 -14.83 -21.37
CA SER A 159 -19.05 -13.98 -20.64
C SER A 159 -18.80 -14.02 -19.13
N ALA A 160 -18.64 -15.23 -18.56
CA ALA A 160 -18.32 -15.37 -17.14
C ALA A 160 -16.93 -14.82 -16.80
N ALA A 161 -15.94 -15.00 -17.68
CA ALA A 161 -14.59 -14.44 -17.50
C ALA A 161 -14.62 -12.91 -17.50
N ARG A 162 -15.41 -12.29 -18.40
CA ARG A 162 -15.61 -10.85 -18.42
C ARG A 162 -16.18 -10.35 -17.09
N GLU A 163 -17.17 -11.03 -16.53
CA GLU A 163 -17.77 -10.65 -15.26
C GLU A 163 -16.85 -10.80 -14.05
N VAL A 164 -15.86 -11.69 -14.13
CA VAL A 164 -14.86 -11.90 -13.08
C VAL A 164 -13.68 -10.92 -13.23
N ILE A 165 -13.20 -10.70 -14.45
CA ILE A 165 -12.03 -9.86 -14.75
C ILE A 165 -12.37 -8.37 -14.70
N TYR A 166 -13.54 -7.97 -15.21
CA TYR A 166 -13.96 -6.58 -15.34
C TYR A 166 -15.01 -6.16 -14.30
N GLN A 167 -14.93 -6.68 -13.08
CA GLN A 167 -15.81 -6.19 -12.02
C GLN A 167 -15.58 -4.68 -11.82
N PRO A 168 -16.62 -3.84 -11.90
CA PRO A 168 -16.48 -2.45 -11.48
C PRO A 168 -16.16 -2.46 -9.98
N GLN A 169 -15.00 -1.93 -9.62
CA GLN A 169 -14.69 -1.62 -8.23
C GLN A 169 -15.64 -0.50 -7.80
N ILE A 170 -16.72 -0.86 -7.10
CA ILE A 170 -17.60 0.07 -6.39
C ILE A 170 -17.05 0.28 -4.99
#